data_AF-X0SCQ2-F1
#
_entry.id   AF-X0SCQ2-F1
#
_cell.length_a   1.000
_cell.length_b   1.000
_cell.length_c   1.000
_cell.angle_alpha   90.00
_cell.angle_beta   90.00
_cell.angle_gamma   90.00
#
_symmetry.space_group_name_H-M   'P 1'
#
loop_
_entity.id
_entity.type
_entity.pdbx_description
1 polymer ?
#
loop_
_entity_poly.entity_id
_entity_poly.type
_entity_poly.pdbx_seq_one_letter_code
_entity_poly.pdbx_strand_id
1 'polypeptide(L)'
;ALFLWGMYGVVKMLLLGDPLTGTAYPYLLIIGGATAVLFGGWQSRGTWNIIKTLGANLGLGIANFPLSAIGTLGDTISYVRLMALGVASTALAVAFNDMAAGLPFPAGIPVLVIGHAMNVALSVVALLAHGVRLNVLEFSNNLGMQWSGYPYKPFSTIRSEEN
;
A
#
# COMPACT_ATOMS: atom_id res chain seq x y z
N ALA A 1 7.66 -11.24 8.54
CA ALA A 1 6.46 -12.07 8.32
C ALA A 1 5.49 -12.03 9.52
N LEU A 2 5.90 -12.43 10.74
CA LEU A 2 5.02 -12.41 11.92
C LEU A 2 4.44 -11.02 12.24
N PHE A 3 5.27 -9.98 12.13
CA PHE A 3 4.83 -8.60 12.31
C PHE A 3 3.74 -8.18 11.30
N LEU A 4 3.84 -8.59 10.04
CA LEU A 4 2.83 -8.29 9.01
C LEU A 4 1.48 -8.95 9.32
N TRP A 5 1.47 -10.18 9.85
CA TRP A 5 0.25 -10.84 10.31
C TRP A 5 -0.39 -10.12 11.51
N GLY A 6 0.42 -9.59 12.43
CA GLY A 6 -0.04 -8.70 13.50
C GLY A 6 -0.62 -7.39 12.95
N MET A 7 0.07 -6.75 12.01
CA MET A 7 -0.37 -5.52 11.35
C MET A 7 -1.67 -5.70 10.56
N TYR A 8 -1.86 -6.85 9.91
CA TYR A 8 -3.11 -7.20 9.24
C TYR A 8 -4.30 -7.25 10.22
N GLY A 9 -4.08 -7.74 11.45
CA GLY A 9 -5.10 -7.70 12.51
C GLY A 9 -5.47 -6.27 12.92
N VAL A 10 -4.50 -5.36 13.00
CA VAL A 10 -4.75 -3.92 13.25
C VAL A 10 -5.58 -3.30 12.12
N VAL A 11 -5.27 -3.64 10.87
CA VAL A 11 -6.02 -3.19 9.71
C VAL A 11 -7.46 -3.74 9.72
N LYS A 12 -7.67 -4.99 10.14
CA LYS A 12 -9.02 -5.56 10.35
C LYS A 12 -9.82 -4.84 11.42
N MET A 13 -9.21 -4.52 12.56
CA MET A 13 -9.88 -3.73 13.60
C MET A 13 -10.31 -2.37 13.05
N LEU A 14 -9.45 -1.71 12.28
CA LEU A 14 -9.74 -0.39 11.73
C LEU A 14 -10.83 -0.41 10.64
N LEU A 15 -10.85 -1.44 9.79
CA LEU A 15 -11.77 -1.54 8.65
C LEU A 15 -13.10 -2.22 8.97
N LEU A 16 -13.06 -3.32 9.74
CA LEU A 16 -14.23 -4.15 10.04
C LEU A 16 -14.78 -3.92 11.45
N GLY A 17 -14.04 -3.22 12.33
CA GLY A 17 -14.45 -3.03 13.73
C GLY A 17 -14.31 -4.28 14.60
N ASP A 18 -13.67 -5.34 14.08
CA ASP A 18 -13.50 -6.60 14.81
C ASP A 18 -12.62 -6.40 16.07
N PRO A 19 -13.05 -6.88 17.24
CA PRO A 19 -12.29 -6.71 18.48
C PRO A 19 -10.97 -7.50 18.43
N LEU A 20 -9.87 -6.81 18.76
CA LEU A 20 -8.52 -7.41 18.84
C LEU A 20 -8.38 -8.36 20.04
N THR A 21 -9.15 -8.13 21.10
CA THR A 21 -9.12 -8.91 22.34
C THR A 21 -9.83 -10.24 22.15
N GLY A 22 -9.07 -11.32 21.97
CA GLY A 22 -9.56 -12.68 21.78
C GLY A 22 -8.96 -13.43 20.58
N THR A 23 -8.13 -12.77 19.77
CA THR A 23 -7.51 -13.38 18.57
C THR A 23 -5.98 -13.47 18.70
N ALA A 24 -5.32 -14.22 17.82
CA ALA A 24 -3.86 -14.39 17.82
C ALA A 24 -3.09 -13.12 17.39
N TYR A 25 -3.77 -12.14 16.78
CA TYR A 25 -3.18 -10.94 16.19
C TYR A 25 -2.39 -10.03 17.16
N PRO A 26 -2.86 -9.71 18.39
CA PRO A 26 -2.09 -8.93 19.37
C PRO A 26 -0.78 -9.61 19.78
N TYR A 27 -0.77 -10.93 19.96
CA TYR A 27 0.45 -11.67 20.30
C TYR A 27 1.46 -11.66 19.14
N LEU A 28 0.97 -11.78 17.90
CA LEU A 28 1.80 -11.70 16.70
C LEU A 28 2.40 -10.29 16.49
N LEU A 29 1.70 -9.23 16.89
CA LEU A 29 2.21 -7.85 16.86
C LEU A 29 3.37 -7.67 17.84
N ILE A 30 3.22 -8.17 19.08
CA ILE A 30 4.25 -8.05 20.13
C ILE A 30 5.48 -8.88 19.78
N ILE A 31 5.30 -10.14 19.37
CA ILE A 31 6.40 -11.04 18.99
C ILE A 31 7.10 -10.52 17.72
N GLY A 32 6.31 -10.05 16.73
CA GLY A 32 6.82 -9.44 15.51
C GLY A 32 7.59 -8.14 15.77
N GLY A 33 7.11 -7.31 16.68
CA GLY A 33 7.80 -6.07 17.07
C GLY A 33 9.07 -6.34 17.86
N ALA A 34 9.04 -7.27 18.82
CA ALA A 34 10.22 -7.66 19.58
C ALA A 34 11.33 -8.22 18.67
N THR A 35 10.97 -9.10 17.72
CA THR A 35 11.94 -9.62 16.74
C THR A 35 12.47 -8.54 15.80
N ALA A 36 11.63 -7.59 15.36
CA ALA A 36 12.09 -6.46 14.53
C ALA A 36 13.09 -5.56 15.28
N VAL A 37 12.86 -5.27 16.56
CA VAL A 37 13.77 -4.48 17.39
C VAL A 37 15.08 -5.21 17.65
N LEU A 38 15.03 -6.52 17.91
CA LEU A 38 16.23 -7.31 18.22
C LEU A 38 17.14 -7.49 16.99
N PHE A 39 16.56 -7.68 15.80
CA PHE A 39 17.32 -7.98 14.57
C PHE A 39 17.51 -6.79 13.63
N GLY A 40 16.81 -5.67 13.81
CA GLY A 40 16.85 -4.52 12.90
C GLY A 40 18.23 -3.86 12.75
N GLY A 41 19.11 -3.98 13.73
CA GLY A 41 20.48 -3.44 13.67
C GLY A 41 21.58 -4.46 13.39
N TRP A 42 21.23 -5.75 13.20
CA TRP A 42 22.23 -6.83 13.10
C TRP A 42 23.01 -6.80 11.77
N GLN A 43 22.39 -6.35 10.68
CA GLN A 43 23.00 -6.28 9.34
C GLN A 43 24.08 -5.19 9.21
N SER A 44 24.02 -4.10 10.00
CA SER A 44 24.88 -2.92 9.81
C SER A 44 26.13 -2.90 10.70
N ARG A 45 26.17 -3.73 11.76
CA ARG A 45 27.26 -3.73 12.74
C ARG A 45 27.95 -5.09 12.77
N GLY A 46 28.93 -5.27 11.89
CA GLY A 46 29.85 -6.42 11.90
C GLY A 46 30.76 -6.43 13.13
N THR A 47 30.18 -6.45 14.33
CA THR A 47 30.90 -6.45 15.61
C THR A 47 30.60 -7.77 16.35
N TRP A 48 31.64 -8.49 16.74
CA TRP A 48 31.57 -9.80 17.40
C TRP A 48 31.08 -9.76 18.86
N ASN A 49 30.70 -8.60 19.41
CA ASN A 49 30.26 -8.44 20.81
C ASN A 49 28.73 -8.39 20.93
N ILE A 50 28.11 -9.57 21.08
CA ILE A 50 26.64 -9.79 21.18
C ILE A 50 25.97 -8.88 22.22
N ILE A 51 26.60 -8.62 23.37
CA ILE A 51 26.01 -7.82 24.46
C ILE A 51 25.95 -6.33 24.10
N LYS A 52 26.98 -5.80 23.44
CA LYS A 52 27.00 -4.38 23.00
C LYS A 52 26.05 -4.17 21.82
N THR A 53 25.92 -5.14 20.92
CA THR A 53 24.93 -5.10 19.83
C THR A 53 23.51 -5.21 20.38
N LEU A 54 23.24 -6.07 21.36
CA LEU A 54 21.91 -6.16 21.98
C LEU A 54 21.49 -4.87 22.70
N GLY A 55 22.36 -4.27 23.52
CA GLY A 55 22.05 -3.00 24.19
C GLY A 55 21.83 -1.84 23.21
N ALA A 56 22.65 -1.75 22.16
CA ALA A 56 22.51 -0.72 21.13
C ALA A 56 21.31 -0.96 20.20
N ASN A 57 20.92 -2.21 19.94
CA ASN A 57 19.73 -2.56 19.16
C ASN A 57 18.45 -2.36 19.95
N LEU A 58 18.46 -2.52 21.28
CA LEU A 58 17.30 -2.14 22.10
C LEU A 58 17.09 -0.62 22.11
N GLY A 59 18.16 0.18 22.28
CA GLY A 59 18.04 1.64 22.28
C GLY A 59 17.60 2.21 20.92
N LEU A 60 18.33 1.87 19.85
CA LEU A 60 18.05 2.40 18.51
C LEU A 60 16.91 1.67 17.80
N GLY A 61 16.71 0.38 18.07
CA GLY A 61 15.63 -0.41 17.50
C GLY A 61 14.27 0.03 18.03
N ILE A 62 14.14 0.33 19.33
CA ILE A 62 12.88 0.91 19.86
C ILE A 62 12.62 2.29 19.26
N ALA A 63 13.67 3.11 19.05
CA ALA A 63 13.51 4.43 18.43
C ALA A 63 13.08 4.36 16.95
N ASN A 64 13.56 3.36 16.20
CA ASN A 64 13.25 3.21 14.78
C ASN A 64 11.98 2.37 14.51
N PHE A 65 11.54 1.60 15.50
CA PHE A 65 10.37 0.73 15.40
C PHE A 65 9.06 1.46 15.00
N PRO A 66 8.72 2.65 15.54
CA PRO A 66 7.52 3.37 15.14
C PRO A 66 7.52 3.72 13.65
N LEU A 67 8.69 4.14 13.14
CA LEU A 67 8.84 4.52 11.74
C LEU A 67 8.70 3.30 10.83
N SER A 68 9.33 2.17 11.21
CA SER A 68 9.17 0.89 10.50
C SER A 68 7.73 0.36 10.56
N ALA A 69 7.05 0.49 11.69
CA ALA A 69 5.65 0.09 11.86
C ALA A 69 4.72 0.91 10.95
N ILE A 70 4.88 2.23 10.94
CA ILE A 70 4.12 3.13 10.04
C ILE A 70 4.40 2.80 8.58
N GLY A 71 5.65 2.50 8.22
CA GLY A 71 6.01 2.04 6.87
C GLY A 71 5.24 0.79 6.47
N THR A 72 5.30 -0.27 7.27
CA THR A 72 4.58 -1.54 6.98
C THR A 72 3.05 -1.38 6.98
N LEU A 73 2.51 -0.45 7.78
CA LEU A 73 1.10 -0.07 7.74
C LEU A 73 0.74 0.62 6.44
N GLY A 74 1.56 1.58 6.02
CA GLY A 74 1.41 2.30 4.75
C GLY A 74 1.36 1.31 3.59
N ASP A 75 2.28 0.35 3.58
CA ASP A 75 2.35 -0.70 2.58
C ASP A 75 1.07 -1.57 2.61
N THR A 76 0.66 -2.05 3.78
CA THR A 76 -0.54 -2.90 3.90
C THR A 76 -1.82 -2.18 3.43
N ILE A 77 -2.02 -0.92 3.84
CA ILE A 77 -3.20 -0.10 3.47
C ILE A 77 -3.23 0.15 1.96
N SER A 78 -2.06 0.34 1.37
CA SER A 78 -1.91 0.54 -0.07
C SER A 78 -2.47 -0.62 -0.89
N TYR A 79 -2.16 -1.87 -0.53
CA TYR A 79 -2.71 -3.06 -1.20
C TYR A 79 -4.20 -3.29 -0.90
N VAL A 80 -4.62 -3.07 0.36
CA VAL A 80 -6.03 -3.20 0.76
C VAL A 80 -6.93 -2.26 -0.03
N ARG A 81 -6.44 -1.07 -0.40
CA ARG A 81 -7.18 -0.11 -1.24
C ARG A 81 -7.54 -0.68 -2.62
N LEU A 82 -6.60 -1.36 -3.28
CA LEU A 82 -6.88 -1.98 -4.58
C LEU A 82 -7.92 -3.10 -4.46
N MET A 83 -7.81 -3.90 -3.40
CA MET A 83 -8.79 -4.94 -3.10
C MET A 83 -10.19 -4.33 -2.87
N ALA A 84 -10.27 -3.26 -2.07
CA ALA A 84 -11.52 -2.57 -1.78
C ALA A 84 -12.16 -1.97 -3.04
N LEU A 85 -11.36 -1.43 -3.97
CA LEU A 85 -11.85 -0.97 -5.26
C LEU A 85 -12.51 -2.10 -6.06
N GLY A 86 -11.89 -3.30 -6.07
CA GLY A 86 -12.48 -4.48 -6.72
C GLY A 86 -13.82 -4.86 -6.11
N VAL A 87 -13.90 -4.94 -4.78
CA VAL A 87 -15.16 -5.22 -4.06
C VAL A 87 -16.23 -4.17 -4.38
N ALA A 88 -15.88 -2.89 -4.43
CA ALA A 88 -16.81 -1.82 -4.79
C ALA A 88 -17.33 -1.96 -6.23
N SER A 89 -16.47 -2.30 -7.20
CA SER A 89 -16.88 -2.53 -8.59
C SER A 89 -17.84 -3.72 -8.73
N THR A 90 -17.63 -4.80 -7.95
CA THR A 90 -18.55 -5.94 -7.94
C THR A 90 -19.92 -5.57 -7.38
N ALA A 91 -19.98 -4.77 -6.30
CA ALA A 91 -21.24 -4.29 -5.75
C ALA A 91 -21.99 -3.39 -6.74
N LEU A 92 -21.27 -2.57 -7.50
CA LEU A 92 -21.86 -1.72 -8.54
C LEU A 92 -22.42 -2.55 -9.71
N ALA A 93 -21.73 -3.61 -10.12
CA ALA A 93 -22.22 -4.54 -11.14
C ALA A 93 -23.54 -5.22 -10.71
N VAL A 94 -23.60 -5.67 -9.45
CA VAL A 94 -24.84 -6.25 -8.87
C VAL A 94 -25.97 -5.23 -8.87
N ALA A 95 -25.71 -3.99 -8.43
CA ALA A 95 -26.73 -2.94 -8.42
C ALA A 95 -27.29 -2.64 -9.83
N PHE A 96 -26.45 -2.62 -10.87
CA PHE A 96 -26.91 -2.44 -12.25
C PHE A 96 -27.73 -3.64 -12.76
N ASN A 97 -27.36 -4.86 -12.37
CA ASN A 97 -28.14 -6.06 -12.69
C ASN A 97 -29.52 -6.04 -12.02
N ASP A 98 -29.59 -5.65 -10.75
CA ASP A 98 -30.85 -5.57 -10.00
C ASP A 98 -31.78 -4.50 -10.60
N MET A 99 -31.22 -3.34 -10.98
CA MET A 99 -31.98 -2.29 -11.68
C MET A 99 -32.50 -2.75 -13.05
N ALA A 100 -31.72 -3.54 -13.80
CA ALA A 100 -32.14 -4.07 -15.09
C ALA A 100 -33.19 -5.18 -14.97
N ALA A 101 -33.12 -6.02 -13.91
CA ALA A 101 -34.09 -7.07 -13.64
C ALA A 101 -35.49 -6.53 -13.31
N GLY A 102 -35.58 -5.32 -12.76
CA GLY A 102 -36.85 -4.63 -12.50
C GLY A 102 -37.54 -4.04 -13.74
N LEU A 103 -36.91 -4.11 -14.92
CA LEU A 103 -37.44 -3.52 -16.16
C LEU A 103 -37.92 -4.60 -17.15
N PRO A 104 -39.04 -4.36 -17.86
CA PRO A 104 -39.48 -5.25 -18.92
C PRO A 104 -38.49 -5.19 -20.11
N PHE A 105 -38.31 -6.32 -20.80
CA PHE A 105 -37.57 -6.37 -22.06
C PHE A 105 -38.33 -5.52 -23.09
N PRO A 106 -37.74 -4.52 -23.79
CA PRO A 106 -36.31 -4.26 -24.08
C PRO A 106 -35.66 -3.12 -23.27
N ALA A 107 -36.35 -2.51 -22.30
CA ALA A 107 -35.88 -1.32 -21.58
C ALA A 107 -34.68 -1.58 -20.64
N GLY A 108 -34.44 -2.84 -20.26
CA GLY A 108 -33.28 -3.23 -19.44
C GLY A 108 -31.96 -3.34 -20.21
N ILE A 109 -31.98 -3.52 -21.54
CA ILE A 109 -30.76 -3.69 -22.35
C ILE A 109 -29.87 -2.44 -22.31
N PRO A 110 -30.39 -1.21 -22.53
CA PRO A 110 -29.58 0.00 -22.44
C PRO A 110 -29.01 0.22 -21.05
N VAL A 111 -29.76 -0.13 -20.01
CA VAL A 111 -29.33 0.01 -18.60
C VAL A 111 -28.16 -0.91 -18.29
N LEU A 112 -28.20 -2.16 -18.76
CA LEU A 112 -27.07 -3.09 -18.60
C LEU A 112 -25.82 -2.61 -19.35
N VAL A 113 -25.98 -2.18 -20.60
CA VAL A 113 -24.86 -1.73 -21.43
C VAL A 113 -24.21 -0.48 -20.86
N ILE A 114 -25.01 0.54 -20.54
CA ILE A 114 -24.50 1.79 -19.97
C ILE A 114 -23.94 1.56 -18.57
N GLY A 115 -24.62 0.78 -17.73
CA GLY A 115 -24.17 0.46 -16.38
C GLY A 115 -22.82 -0.26 -16.36
N HIS A 116 -22.65 -1.27 -17.22
CA HIS A 116 -21.37 -1.99 -17.32
C HIS A 116 -20.27 -1.13 -17.94
N ALA A 117 -20.59 -0.33 -18.98
CA ALA A 117 -19.63 0.60 -19.57
C ALA A 117 -19.13 1.62 -18.54
N MET A 118 -20.04 2.19 -17.72
CA MET A 118 -19.69 3.10 -16.63
C MET A 118 -18.89 2.39 -15.53
N ASN A 119 -19.27 1.18 -15.14
CA ASN A 119 -18.53 0.42 -14.13
C ASN A 119 -17.08 0.17 -14.58
N VAL A 120 -16.86 -0.22 -15.85
CA VAL A 120 -15.52 -0.40 -16.40
C VAL A 120 -14.76 0.93 -16.47
N ALA A 121 -15.39 2.00 -16.96
CA ALA A 121 -14.75 3.32 -17.05
C ALA A 121 -14.30 3.83 -15.67
N LEU A 122 -15.18 3.77 -14.67
CA LEU A 122 -14.88 4.18 -13.29
C LEU A 122 -13.79 3.30 -12.67
N SER A 123 -13.85 1.99 -12.91
CA SER A 123 -12.84 1.04 -12.41
C SER A 123 -11.46 1.33 -13.01
N VAL A 124 -11.37 1.62 -14.30
CA VAL A 124 -10.10 1.99 -14.95
C VAL A 124 -9.54 3.30 -14.39
N VAL A 125 -10.36 4.35 -14.26
CA VAL A 125 -9.93 5.63 -13.71
C VAL A 125 -9.44 5.47 -12.26
N ALA A 126 -10.19 4.72 -11.44
CA ALA A 126 -9.83 4.46 -10.06
C ALA A 126 -8.57 3.58 -9.94
N LEU A 127 -8.41 2.56 -10.78
CA LEU A 127 -7.21 1.73 -10.84
C LEU A 127 -5.97 2.54 -11.23
N LEU A 128 -6.08 3.44 -12.22
CA LEU A 128 -4.97 4.30 -12.63
C LEU A 128 -4.59 5.30 -11.53
N ALA A 129 -5.57 5.98 -10.93
CA ALA A 129 -5.32 6.95 -9.85
C ALA A 129 -4.71 6.29 -8.61
N HIS A 130 -5.20 5.12 -8.22
CA HIS A 130 -4.62 4.36 -7.11
C HIS A 130 -3.31 3.68 -7.48
N GLY A 131 -3.12 3.25 -8.73
CA GLY A 131 -1.87 2.71 -9.24
C GLY A 131 -0.72 3.73 -9.25
N VAL A 132 -0.99 4.97 -9.65
CA VAL A 132 -0.02 6.08 -9.55
C VAL A 132 0.37 6.33 -8.10
N ARG A 133 -0.59 6.29 -7.17
CA ARG A 133 -0.30 6.40 -5.74
C ARG A 133 0.68 5.32 -5.28
N LEU A 134 0.51 4.07 -5.72
CA LEU A 134 1.41 2.97 -5.35
C LEU A 134 2.81 3.13 -5.99
N ASN A 135 2.89 3.48 -7.27
CA ASN A 135 4.15 3.73 -7.97
C ASN A 135 4.98 4.86 -7.33
N VAL A 136 4.32 5.94 -6.91
CA VAL A 136 5.01 7.10 -6.33
C VAL A 136 5.32 6.90 -4.84
N LEU A 137 4.38 6.39 -4.03
CA LEU A 137 4.57 6.32 -2.57
C LEU A 137 5.29 5.06 -2.09
N GLU A 138 5.10 3.90 -2.72
CA GLU A 138 5.66 2.64 -2.23
C GLU A 138 6.92 2.27 -2.99
N PHE A 139 6.86 2.32 -4.32
CA PHE A 139 8.04 2.00 -5.12
C PHE A 139 9.11 3.08 -5.02
N SER A 140 8.79 4.38 -5.06
CA SER A 140 9.83 5.41 -4.95
C SER A 140 10.46 5.48 -3.54
N ASN A 141 9.69 5.24 -2.48
CA ASN A 141 10.23 5.18 -1.11
C ASN A 141 11.07 3.93 -0.87
N ASN A 142 10.63 2.74 -1.33
CA ASN A 142 11.39 1.50 -1.16
C ASN A 142 12.62 1.43 -2.09
N LEU A 143 12.61 2.13 -3.22
CA LEU A 143 13.76 2.28 -4.12
C LEU A 143 14.76 3.37 -3.67
N GLY A 144 14.45 4.13 -2.62
CA GLY A 144 15.31 5.23 -2.17
C GLY A 144 15.47 6.34 -3.21
N MET A 145 14.48 6.51 -4.10
CA MET A 145 14.54 7.47 -5.18
C MET A 145 14.50 8.89 -4.62
N GLN A 146 15.64 9.59 -4.66
CA GLN A 146 15.70 11.00 -4.34
C GLN A 146 15.15 11.77 -5.55
N TRP A 147 13.98 12.40 -5.41
CA TRP A 147 13.39 13.28 -6.43
C TRP A 147 14.18 14.59 -6.64
N SER A 148 15.47 14.59 -6.29
CA SER A 148 16.43 15.65 -6.50
C SER A 148 17.46 15.18 -7.51
N GLY A 149 17.35 15.68 -8.74
CA GLY A 149 18.29 15.39 -9.82
C GLY A 149 18.26 16.51 -10.86
N TYR A 150 19.40 16.77 -11.49
CA TYR A 150 19.45 17.70 -12.62
C TYR A 150 18.97 16.97 -13.88
N PRO A 151 17.96 17.49 -14.61
CA PRO A 151 17.54 16.87 -15.86
C PRO A 151 18.72 16.91 -16.84
N TYR A 152 19.10 15.73 -17.36
CA TYR A 152 20.18 15.64 -18.35
C TYR A 152 19.80 16.48 -19.57
N LYS A 153 20.52 17.58 -19.79
CA LYS A 153 20.41 18.41 -20.99
C LYS A 153 21.61 18.07 -21.88
N PRO A 154 21.42 17.29 -22.96
CA PRO A 154 22.50 17.02 -23.89
C PRO A 154 22.95 18.32 -24.57
N PHE A 155 24.20 18.36 -25.03
CA PHE A 155 24.77 19.51 -25.74
C PHE A 155 23.98 19.77 -27.03
N SER A 156 23.24 20.89 -27.07
CA SER A 156 22.67 21.40 -28.32
C SER A 156 23.72 22.24 -29.03
N THR A 157 24.07 21.89 -30.28
CA THR A 157 24.85 22.78 -31.15
C THR A 157 24.01 24.02 -31.45
N ILE A 158 24.31 25.13 -30.76
CA ILE A 158 23.82 26.45 -31.15
C ILE A 158 24.66 26.85 -32.36
N ARG A 159 24.14 26.65 -33.58
CA ARG A 159 24.70 27.23 -34.78
C ARG A 159 24.40 28.72 -34.73
N SER A 160 25.40 29.52 -34.35
CA SER A 160 25.37 30.97 -34.51
C SER A 160 25.18 31.26 -36.01
N GLU A 161 24.01 31.73 -36.41
CA GLU A 161 23.84 32.37 -37.72
C GLU A 161 24.58 33.71 -37.67
N GLU A 162 25.81 33.70 -38.19
CA GLU A 162 26.63 34.88 -38.43
C GLU A 162 26.07 35.60 -39.67
N ASN A 163 25.46 36.77 -39.44
CA ASN A 163 25.10 37.76 -40.46
C ASN A 163 26.32 38.58 -40.85
#